data_AF-A0A0K2VJY0-F1
#
_entry.id   AF-A0A0K2VJY0-F1
#
_cell.length_a   1.000
_cell.length_b   1.000
_cell.length_c   1.000
_cell.angle_alpha   90.00
_cell.angle_beta   90.00
_cell.angle_gamma   90.00
#
_symmetry.space_group_name_H-M   'P 1'
#
loop_
_entity.id
_entity.type
_entity.pdbx_description
1 polymer ?
#
loop_
_entity_poly.entity_id
_entity_poly.type
_entity_poly.pdbx_seq_one_letter_code
_entity_poly.pdbx_strand_id
1 'polypeptide(L)'
;MALVASLAANSVWRDPSSSESSSSSSMNNNNNNSLNEEVIIKDENGQDISCVVCGDKSSGKHYGQFTCEGCKSFFKRSVRRALTYQCRGSRSCPIDQHHRNQCQHCRLKKCIKMGMRKEGEGG
;
A
#
# COMPACT_ATOMS: atom_id res chain seq x y z
N MET A 1 48.42 15.38 -8.22
CA MET A 1 47.52 16.20 -9.06
C MET A 1 47.04 15.33 -10.20
N ALA A 2 45.87 14.69 -10.06
CA ALA A 2 45.26 13.95 -11.15
C ALA A 2 44.20 14.86 -11.79
N LEU A 3 44.36 15.02 -13.09
CA LEU A 3 43.68 15.98 -13.96
C LEU A 3 42.19 15.67 -14.12
N VAL A 4 41.44 16.75 -14.30
CA VAL A 4 40.03 16.80 -14.63
C VAL A 4 39.73 16.17 -16.00
N ALA A 5 38.64 15.42 -16.09
CA ALA A 5 37.96 15.14 -17.36
C ALA A 5 36.45 15.33 -17.16
N SER A 6 35.94 16.42 -17.73
CA SER A 6 34.52 16.64 -17.96
C SER A 6 34.17 16.14 -19.35
N LEU A 7 33.03 15.46 -19.52
CA LEU A 7 31.86 15.95 -20.30
C LEU A 7 30.90 14.79 -20.69
N ALA A 8 29.66 14.98 -20.26
CA ALA A 8 28.37 14.68 -20.91
C ALA A 8 27.91 13.25 -21.29
N ALA A 9 26.88 12.83 -20.54
CA ALA A 9 25.53 12.40 -20.97
C ALA A 9 25.33 11.21 -21.93
N ASN A 10 24.76 10.11 -21.39
CA ASN A 10 23.53 9.49 -21.92
C ASN A 10 22.85 8.56 -20.88
N SER A 11 21.75 9.06 -20.31
CA SER A 11 20.44 8.41 -20.15
C SER A 11 20.34 6.89 -19.88
N VAL A 12 20.39 6.45 -18.61
CA VAL A 12 19.52 5.36 -18.10
C VAL A 12 19.20 5.65 -16.62
N TRP A 13 18.01 6.20 -16.37
CA TRP A 13 17.39 6.09 -15.05
C TRP A 13 16.61 4.78 -15.03
N ARG A 14 17.08 3.80 -14.26
CA ARG A 14 16.29 2.61 -13.94
C ARG A 14 16.49 2.30 -12.46
N ASP A 15 15.47 2.59 -11.67
CA ASP A 15 15.33 2.07 -10.31
C ASP A 15 15.22 0.54 -10.36
N PRO A 16 15.86 -0.15 -9.40
CA PRO A 16 15.19 -1.30 -8.81
C PRO A 16 15.39 -1.36 -7.30
N SER A 17 14.26 -1.26 -6.60
CA SER A 17 13.90 -2.08 -5.44
C SER A 17 14.81 -3.31 -5.17
N SER A 18 15.26 -3.41 -3.92
CA SER A 18 15.50 -4.65 -3.13
C SER A 18 16.80 -5.45 -3.34
N SER A 19 17.62 -5.49 -2.28
CA SER A 19 18.46 -6.66 -1.94
C SER A 19 18.74 -6.68 -0.43
N GLU A 20 17.82 -7.27 0.34
CA GLU A 20 18.15 -7.81 1.67
C GLU A 20 18.52 -9.29 1.50
N SER A 21 19.57 -9.67 2.22
CA SER A 21 20.46 -10.83 2.06
C SER A 21 19.84 -12.20 2.39
N SER A 22 20.30 -13.21 1.65
CA SER A 22 19.98 -14.63 1.74
C SER A 22 20.52 -15.29 3.02
N SER A 23 19.71 -16.15 3.66
CA SER A 23 20.18 -17.23 4.54
C SER A 23 19.18 -18.40 4.53
N SER A 24 19.72 -19.55 4.11
CA SER A 24 19.25 -20.96 4.01
C SER A 24 18.03 -21.45 4.80
N SER A 25 17.19 -22.28 4.16
CA SER A 25 17.07 -23.73 4.44
C SER A 25 16.02 -24.41 3.52
N SER A 26 16.33 -25.61 3.06
CA SER A 26 15.47 -26.49 2.26
C SER A 26 14.23 -26.90 3.05
N MET A 27 13.05 -26.96 2.42
CA MET A 27 12.05 -28.01 2.68
C MET A 27 10.95 -28.09 1.61
N ASN A 28 10.91 -29.29 1.02
CA ASN A 28 9.79 -30.11 0.56
C ASN A 28 8.81 -29.61 -0.52
N ASN A 29 8.77 -30.38 -1.60
CA ASN A 29 7.85 -30.28 -2.72
C ASN A 29 6.49 -30.84 -2.30
N ASN A 30 5.48 -29.98 -2.11
CA ASN A 30 4.08 -30.40 -2.11
C ASN A 30 3.38 -29.71 -3.27
N ASN A 31 3.16 -30.49 -4.32
CA ASN A 31 2.23 -30.19 -5.39
C ASN A 31 0.82 -30.07 -4.79
N ASN A 32 0.41 -28.85 -4.45
CA ASN A 32 -0.99 -28.53 -4.25
C ASN A 32 -1.35 -27.47 -5.29
N ASN A 33 -2.24 -27.87 -6.19
CA ASN A 33 -2.79 -27.07 -7.27
C ASN A 33 -3.36 -25.76 -6.67
N SER A 34 -2.59 -24.67 -6.72
CA SER A 34 -2.96 -23.39 -6.13
C SER A 34 -3.97 -22.69 -7.05
N LEU A 35 -5.24 -23.08 -6.94
CA LEU A 35 -6.32 -22.21 -7.34
C LEU A 35 -6.40 -21.10 -6.29
N ASN A 36 -6.15 -19.88 -6.74
CA ASN A 36 -6.14 -18.68 -5.92
C ASN A 36 -7.58 -18.36 -5.52
N GLU A 37 -8.13 -19.06 -4.52
CA GLU A 37 -9.42 -18.69 -3.95
C GLU A 37 -9.24 -17.37 -3.20
N GLU A 38 -9.71 -16.30 -3.82
CA GLU A 38 -9.68 -14.96 -3.26
C GLU A 38 -10.64 -14.91 -2.07
N VAL A 39 -10.13 -15.11 -0.85
CA VAL A 39 -10.91 -15.11 0.39
C VAL A 39 -11.85 -13.89 0.43
N ILE A 40 -13.16 -14.14 0.33
CA ILE A 40 -14.20 -13.11 0.47
C ILE A 40 -14.53 -13.01 1.96
N ILE A 41 -14.25 -11.85 2.56
CA ILE A 41 -14.68 -11.59 3.93
C ILE A 41 -16.14 -11.18 3.90
N LYS A 42 -16.98 -11.90 4.65
CA LYS A 42 -18.41 -11.64 4.79
C LYS A 42 -18.75 -11.11 6.17
N ASP A 43 -19.81 -10.30 6.26
CA ASP A 43 -20.41 -9.91 7.54
C ASP A 43 -21.32 -11.02 8.10
N GLU A 44 -21.96 -10.75 9.24
CA GLU A 44 -22.89 -11.68 9.90
C GLU A 44 -24.13 -12.02 9.06
N ASN A 45 -24.48 -11.17 8.08
CA ASN A 45 -25.57 -11.37 7.13
C ASN A 45 -25.11 -12.03 5.82
N GLY A 46 -23.83 -12.38 5.71
CA GLY A 46 -23.24 -12.98 4.51
C GLY A 46 -22.91 -12.00 3.39
N GLN A 47 -22.90 -10.68 3.65
CA GLN A 47 -22.57 -9.64 2.68
C GLN A 47 -21.08 -9.38 2.60
N ASP A 48 -20.58 -9.11 1.40
CA ASP A 48 -19.16 -8.84 1.16
C ASP A 48 -18.71 -7.54 1.83
N ILE A 49 -17.63 -7.63 2.61
CA ILE A 49 -17.06 -6.47 3.30
C ILE A 49 -16.18 -5.68 2.32
N SER A 50 -16.53 -4.40 2.13
CA SER A 50 -15.77 -3.47 1.29
C SER A 50 -14.74 -2.65 2.06
N CYS A 51 -13.71 -2.18 1.37
CA CYS A 51 -12.72 -1.27 1.89
C CYS A 51 -13.35 0.09 2.18
N VAL A 52 -13.38 0.48 3.45
CA VAL A 52 -13.99 1.75 3.87
C VAL A 52 -13.36 3.00 3.24
N VAL A 53 -12.15 2.89 2.69
CA VAL A 53 -11.41 4.01 2.08
C VAL A 53 -11.78 4.18 0.61
N CYS A 54 -11.90 3.11 -0.17
CA CYS A 54 -12.02 3.20 -1.63
C CYS A 54 -13.13 2.33 -2.24
N GLY A 55 -13.83 1.53 -1.44
CA GLY A 55 -14.92 0.66 -1.90
C GLY A 55 -14.50 -0.68 -2.52
N ASP A 56 -13.22 -0.86 -2.82
CA ASP A 56 -12.68 -2.13 -3.34
C ASP A 56 -12.84 -3.29 -2.33
N LYS A 57 -12.75 -4.54 -2.77
CA LYS A 57 -12.91 -5.72 -1.90
C LYS A 57 -11.94 -5.67 -0.72
N SER A 58 -12.45 -5.86 0.50
CA SER A 58 -11.59 -5.93 1.67
C SER A 58 -10.89 -7.29 1.76
N SER A 59 -9.62 -7.27 2.17
CA SER A 59 -8.87 -8.46 2.55
C SER A 59 -8.87 -8.71 4.07
N GLY A 60 -9.73 -8.00 4.81
CA GLY A 60 -9.83 -8.06 6.28
C GLY A 60 -9.49 -6.74 6.97
N LYS A 61 -9.37 -6.81 8.31
CA LYS A 61 -9.04 -5.66 9.16
C LYS A 61 -7.53 -5.39 9.11
N HIS A 62 -7.17 -4.16 8.77
CA HIS A 62 -5.80 -3.66 8.80
C HIS A 62 -5.79 -2.29 9.49
N TYR A 63 -4.90 -2.09 10.45
CA TYR A 63 -4.79 -0.81 11.16
C TYR A 63 -6.09 -0.37 11.85
N GLY A 64 -6.89 -1.34 12.32
CA GLY A 64 -8.16 -1.13 13.01
C GLY A 64 -9.41 -1.16 12.12
N GLN A 65 -9.29 -1.16 10.80
CA GLN A 65 -10.44 -1.02 9.90
C GLN A 65 -10.40 -1.98 8.71
N PHE A 66 -11.55 -2.34 8.15
CA PHE A 66 -11.64 -3.17 6.95
C PHE A 66 -11.14 -2.42 5.71
N THR A 67 -10.05 -2.92 5.12
CA THR A 67 -9.45 -2.30 3.93
C THR A 67 -9.00 -3.32 2.89
N CYS A 68 -8.76 -2.87 1.66
CA CYS A 68 -8.10 -3.66 0.63
C CYS A 68 -6.56 -3.61 0.80
N GLU A 69 -5.84 -4.52 0.15
CA GLU A 69 -4.36 -4.58 0.18
C GLU A 69 -3.70 -3.27 -0.31
N GLY A 70 -4.33 -2.59 -1.28
CA GLY A 70 -3.85 -1.31 -1.79
C GLY A 70 -3.84 -0.22 -0.71
N CYS A 71 -4.92 -0.10 0.07
CA CYS A 71 -5.04 0.92 1.12
C CYS A 71 -4.23 0.54 2.37
N LYS A 72 -4.17 -0.75 2.72
CA LYS A 72 -3.27 -1.28 3.76
C LYS A 72 -1.81 -0.92 3.49
N SER A 73 -1.30 -1.28 2.32
CA SER A 73 0.11 -1.06 1.98
C SER A 73 0.44 0.42 1.81
N PHE A 74 -0.48 1.21 1.25
CA PHE A 74 -0.37 2.65 1.16
C PHE A 74 -0.25 3.28 2.55
N PHE A 75 -1.20 3.02 3.45
CA PHE A 75 -1.19 3.54 4.81
C PHE A 75 0.08 3.18 5.56
N LYS A 76 0.50 1.89 5.51
CA LYS A 76 1.77 1.41 6.09
C LYS A 76 2.96 2.26 5.67
N ARG A 77 3.13 2.48 4.35
CA ARG A 77 4.25 3.26 3.81
C ARG A 77 4.19 4.72 4.25
N SER A 78 2.99 5.31 4.24
CA SER A 78 2.79 6.71 4.63
C SER A 78 3.15 6.94 6.09
N VAL A 79 2.67 6.09 7.02
CA VAL A 79 2.93 6.28 8.44
C VAL A 79 4.36 5.89 8.84
N ARG A 80 4.92 4.80 8.28
CA ARG A 80 6.28 4.34 8.61
C ARG A 80 7.36 5.36 8.27
N ARG A 81 7.15 6.14 7.21
CA ARG A 81 8.11 7.15 6.74
C ARG A 81 7.66 8.58 7.04
N ALA A 82 6.61 8.75 7.84
CA ALA A 82 5.98 10.05 8.15
C ALA A 82 5.79 10.93 6.88
N LEU A 83 5.29 10.32 5.80
CA LEU A 83 5.19 11.00 4.51
C LEU A 83 4.11 12.08 4.57
N THR A 84 4.50 13.30 4.19
CA THR A 84 3.57 14.40 3.98
C THR A 84 3.28 14.54 2.50
N TYR A 85 2.01 14.41 2.11
CA TYR A 85 1.58 14.60 0.73
C TYR A 85 0.88 15.95 0.56
N GLN A 86 1.02 16.54 -0.62
CA GLN A 86 0.30 17.75 -1.00
C GLN A 86 -0.79 17.43 -2.03
N CYS A 87 -1.99 17.96 -1.81
CA CYS A 87 -3.06 17.91 -2.81
C CYS A 87 -2.84 19.00 -3.85
N ARG A 88 -3.04 18.67 -5.13
CA ARG A 88 -3.01 19.64 -6.25
C ARG A 88 -4.40 20.15 -6.65
N GLY A 89 -5.46 19.64 -6.02
CA GLY A 89 -6.84 20.08 -6.23
C GLY A 89 -7.44 20.70 -4.96
N SER A 90 -8.74 20.51 -4.75
CA SER A 90 -9.53 21.12 -3.66
C SER A 90 -9.36 20.47 -2.27
N ARG A 91 -8.37 19.57 -2.08
CA ARG A 91 -8.23 18.75 -0.84
C ARG A 91 -9.46 17.92 -0.47
N SER A 92 -10.32 17.66 -1.45
CA SER A 92 -11.54 16.85 -1.36
C SER A 92 -11.67 15.87 -2.54
N CYS A 93 -10.54 15.42 -3.10
CA CYS A 93 -10.54 14.51 -4.24
C CYS A 93 -11.31 13.21 -3.90
N PRO A 94 -12.17 12.72 -4.80
CA PRO A 94 -12.86 11.46 -4.60
C PRO A 94 -11.85 10.31 -4.52
N ILE A 95 -12.10 9.37 -3.61
CA ILE A 95 -11.27 8.17 -3.42
C ILE A 95 -12.17 6.96 -3.60
N ASP A 96 -12.11 6.39 -4.79
CA ASP A 96 -12.78 5.16 -5.23
C ASP A 96 -11.74 4.13 -5.71
N GLN A 97 -12.19 2.94 -6.13
CA GLN A 97 -11.32 1.85 -6.56
C GLN A 97 -10.38 2.24 -7.71
N HIS A 98 -10.87 3.00 -8.69
CA HIS A 98 -10.18 3.33 -9.93
C HIS A 98 -9.27 4.56 -9.77
N HIS A 99 -9.67 5.52 -8.96
CA HIS A 99 -9.04 6.85 -8.88
C HIS A 99 -8.31 7.10 -7.55
N ARG A 100 -8.27 6.13 -6.63
CA ARG A 100 -7.54 6.26 -5.34
C ARG A 100 -6.07 6.66 -5.46
N ASN A 101 -5.42 6.45 -6.59
CA ASN A 101 -4.01 6.80 -6.81
C ASN A 101 -3.81 8.25 -7.31
N GLN A 102 -4.85 8.97 -7.72
CA GLN A 102 -4.74 10.33 -8.27
C GLN A 102 -4.31 11.37 -7.22
N CYS A 103 -4.69 11.18 -5.95
CA CYS A 103 -4.31 12.11 -4.89
C CYS A 103 -3.93 11.38 -3.59
N GLN A 104 -2.63 11.25 -3.34
CA GLN A 104 -2.10 10.63 -2.13
C GLN A 104 -2.49 11.39 -0.85
N HIS A 105 -2.55 12.72 -0.91
CA HIS A 105 -3.01 13.55 0.21
C HIS A 105 -4.44 13.20 0.63
N CYS A 106 -5.39 13.25 -0.31
CA CYS A 106 -6.79 12.94 -0.01
C CYS A 106 -6.98 11.47 0.39
N ARG A 107 -6.21 10.56 -0.20
CA ARG A 107 -6.22 9.14 0.19
C ARG A 107 -5.78 8.95 1.63
N LEU A 108 -4.63 9.51 2.03
CA LEU A 108 -4.13 9.38 3.40
C LEU A 108 -5.06 10.07 4.40
N LYS A 109 -5.55 11.26 4.06
CA LYS A 109 -6.55 11.97 4.87
C LYS A 109 -7.81 11.12 5.07
N LYS A 110 -8.30 10.43 4.03
CA LYS A 110 -9.45 9.54 4.15
C LYS A 110 -9.13 8.30 4.98
N CYS A 111 -7.96 7.68 4.86
CA CYS A 111 -7.53 6.58 5.72
C CYS A 111 -7.66 6.94 7.21
N ILE A 112 -7.07 8.08 7.61
CA ILE A 112 -7.11 8.57 8.99
C ILE A 112 -8.55 8.91 9.40
N LYS A 113 -9.31 9.59 8.53
CA LYS A 113 -10.72 9.94 8.79
C LYS A 113 -11.59 8.70 9.04
N MET A 114 -11.31 7.59 8.36
CA MET A 114 -12.03 6.32 8.54
C MET A 114 -11.51 5.50 9.74
N GLY A 115 -10.58 6.03 10.54
CA GLY A 115 -10.12 5.39 11.77
C GLY A 115 -8.91 4.47 11.62
N MET A 116 -8.20 4.49 10.49
CA MET A 116 -6.93 3.75 10.39
C MET A 116 -5.87 4.39 11.30
N ARG A 117 -5.24 3.58 12.15
CA ARG A 117 -4.26 4.03 13.15
C ARG A 117 -2.99 3.16 13.15
N LYS A 118 -1.87 3.75 13.55
CA LYS A 118 -0.63 2.99 13.78
C LYS A 118 -0.86 2.05 14.97
N GLU A 119 -0.44 0.80 14.85
CA GLU A 119 -0.47 -0.15 15.97
C GLU A 119 0.33 0.45 17.13
N GLY A 120 -0.33 0.62 18.29
CA GLY A 120 0.25 1.23 19.50
C GLY A 120 -0.27 2.62 19.89
N GLU A 121 -1.06 3.32 19.04
CA GLU A 121 -1.67 4.62 19.36
C GLU A 121 -3.14 4.48 19.81
N GLY A 122 -3.40 3.55 20.73
CA GLY A 122 -4.69 3.40 21.41
C GLY A 122 -4.54 3.73 22.87
N GLY A 123 -4.90 4.97 23.24
CA GLY A 123 -5.08 5.45 24.61
C GLY A 123 -6.32 6.30 24.66
#